data_AF-A0A4S2M973-F1
#
_entry.id   AF-A0A4S2M973-F1
#
_cell.length_a   1.000
_cell.length_b   1.000
_cell.length_c   1.000
_cell.angle_alpha   90.00
_cell.angle_beta   90.00
_cell.angle_gamma   90.00
#
_symmetry.space_group_name_H-M   'P 1'
#
loop_
_entity.id
_entity.type
_entity.pdbx_description
1 polymer ?
#
loop_
_entity_poly.entity_id
_entity_poly.type
_entity_poly.pdbx_seq_one_letter_code
_entity_poly.pdbx_strand_id
1 'polypeptide(L)'
;MLLTGLILFALALSASAEQQISQIGTQEVHLELSKALCVACKAAVPLIKLAVKFGRSEQSVESSVCSKLGPLSSACHEFMPKLFDFIEHHMDGVSASSLCARFRLCPQ
;
A
#
# COMPACT_ATOMS: atom_id res chain seq x y z
N MET A 1 19.29 -2.31 52.68
CA MET A 1 19.49 -2.98 51.37
C MET A 1 18.22 -3.07 50.52
N LEU A 2 17.00 -3.08 51.10
CA LEU A 2 15.74 -3.12 50.33
C LEU A 2 15.33 -1.78 49.66
N LEU A 3 15.69 -0.63 50.24
CA LEU A 3 15.35 0.68 49.67
C LEU A 3 16.03 0.95 48.32
N THR A 4 17.28 0.52 48.15
CA THR A 4 18.04 0.71 46.91
C THR A 4 17.46 -0.11 45.75
N GLY A 5 16.88 -1.27 46.04
CA GLY A 5 16.23 -2.12 45.04
C GLY A 5 14.91 -1.54 44.53
N LEU A 6 14.11 -0.92 45.40
CA LEU A 6 12.84 -0.27 45.02
C LEU A 6 13.05 0.96 44.14
N ILE A 7 14.12 1.73 44.38
CA ILE A 7 14.44 2.93 43.58
C ILE A 7 14.91 2.54 42.17
N LEU A 8 15.73 1.48 42.05
CA LEU A 8 16.14 0.96 40.73
C LEU A 8 14.96 0.40 39.94
N PHE A 9 14.01 -0.26 40.61
CA PHE A 9 12.81 -0.77 39.98
C PHE A 9 11.90 0.37 39.49
N ALA A 10 11.72 1.42 40.29
CA ALA A 10 10.94 2.60 39.90
C ALA A 10 11.55 3.35 38.69
N LEU A 11 12.88 3.48 38.65
CA LEU A 11 13.58 4.12 37.52
C LEU A 11 13.47 3.30 36.21
N ALA A 12 13.45 1.97 36.30
CA ALA A 12 13.22 1.10 35.15
C ALA A 12 11.79 1.19 34.60
N LEU A 13 10.78 1.38 35.47
CA LEU A 13 9.39 1.59 35.03
C LEU A 13 9.19 2.92 34.29
N SER A 14 9.86 4.01 34.72
CA SER A 14 9.76 5.31 34.03
C SER A 14 10.32 5.30 32.61
N ALA A 15 11.33 4.47 32.32
CA ALA A 15 11.89 4.36 30.97
C ALA A 15 10.98 3.62 29.97
N SER A 16 9.99 2.86 30.46
CA SER A 16 9.12 2.03 29.62
C SER A 16 7.89 2.76 29.08
N ALA A 17 7.53 3.91 29.66
CA ALA A 17 6.34 4.68 29.24
C ALA A 17 6.60 5.58 28.01
N GLU A 18 7.85 5.98 27.76
CA GLU A 18 8.18 6.91 26.66
C GLU A 18 8.40 6.21 25.31
N GLN A 19 8.75 4.91 25.29
CA GLN A 19 9.08 4.19 24.05
C GLN A 19 7.84 3.73 23.25
N GLN A 20 6.64 3.76 23.82
CA GLN A 20 5.43 3.18 23.22
C GLN A 20 4.68 4.11 22.26
N ILE A 21 4.92 5.44 22.30
CA ILE A 21 4.14 6.41 21.52
C ILE A 21 4.59 6.47 20.05
N SER A 22 5.85 6.14 19.75
CA SER A 22 6.39 6.25 18.38
C SER A 22 6.01 5.08 17.46
N GLN A 23 5.58 3.93 18.00
CA GLN A 23 5.23 2.75 17.19
C GLN A 23 3.76 2.73 16.73
N ILE A 24 2.86 3.36 17.50
CA ILE A 24 1.41 3.39 17.24
C ILE A 24 1.12 4.25 15.99
N GLY A 25 1.78 5.40 15.86
CA GLY A 25 1.60 6.30 14.72
C GLY A 25 2.05 5.71 13.38
N THR A 26 3.08 4.87 13.35
CA THR A 26 3.53 4.19 12.12
C THR A 26 2.64 3.03 11.69
N GLN A 27 2.01 2.34 12.64
CA GLN A 27 1.20 1.15 12.34
C GLN A 27 -0.19 1.51 11.81
N GLU A 28 -0.83 2.54 12.37
CA GLU A 28 -2.11 3.04 11.85
C GLU A 28 -1.98 3.61 10.43
N VAL A 29 -0.90 4.36 10.16
CA VAL A 29 -0.63 4.90 8.82
C VAL A 29 -0.39 3.78 7.81
N HIS A 30 0.28 2.70 8.20
CA HIS A 30 0.55 1.57 7.31
C HIS A 30 -0.73 0.78 6.97
N LEU A 31 -1.64 0.62 7.93
CA LEU A 31 -2.92 -0.03 7.69
C LEU A 31 -3.82 0.82 6.78
N GLU A 32 -3.94 2.11 7.05
CA GLU A 32 -4.74 3.03 6.23
C GLU A 32 -4.18 3.17 4.81
N LEU A 33 -2.85 3.23 4.67
CA LEU A 33 -2.19 3.19 3.35
C LEU A 33 -2.50 1.88 2.62
N SER A 34 -2.42 0.73 3.30
CA SER A 34 -2.72 -0.57 2.67
C SER A 34 -4.18 -0.68 2.19
N LYS A 35 -5.14 -0.14 2.96
CA LYS A 35 -6.55 -0.08 2.55
C LYS A 35 -6.75 0.85 1.35
N ALA A 36 -6.14 2.03 1.38
CA ALA A 36 -6.19 2.99 0.29
C ALA A 36 -5.61 2.40 -1.00
N LEU A 37 -4.46 1.72 -0.92
CA LEU A 37 -3.83 1.03 -2.04
C LEU A 37 -4.70 -0.12 -2.57
N CYS A 38 -5.37 -0.88 -1.70
CA CYS A 38 -6.28 -1.94 -2.11
C CYS A 38 -7.49 -1.39 -2.90
N VAL A 39 -8.12 -0.32 -2.39
CA VAL A 39 -9.24 0.35 -3.05
C VAL A 39 -8.81 0.92 -4.39
N ALA A 40 -7.67 1.62 -4.43
CA ALA A 40 -7.11 2.20 -5.63
C ALA A 40 -6.81 1.12 -6.69
N CYS A 41 -6.20 0.00 -6.28
CA CYS A 41 -5.93 -1.12 -7.16
C CYS A 41 -7.23 -1.68 -7.76
N LYS A 42 -8.22 -2.01 -6.91
CA LYS A 42 -9.50 -2.57 -7.38
C LYS A 42 -10.24 -1.64 -8.34
N ALA A 43 -10.15 -0.33 -8.15
CA ALA A 43 -10.71 0.67 -9.04
C ALA A 43 -9.93 0.80 -10.37
N ALA A 44 -8.60 0.65 -10.33
CA ALA A 44 -7.75 0.74 -11.51
C ALA A 44 -7.91 -0.46 -12.46
N VAL A 45 -8.08 -1.68 -11.94
CA VAL A 45 -8.19 -2.90 -12.76
C VAL A 45 -9.21 -2.80 -13.91
N PRO A 46 -10.50 -2.42 -13.68
CA PRO A 46 -11.47 -2.33 -14.77
C PRO A 46 -11.14 -1.22 -15.76
N LEU A 47 -10.54 -0.10 -15.31
CA LEU A 47 -10.12 1.00 -16.19
C LEU A 47 -9.01 0.55 -17.12
N ILE A 48 -8.06 -0.25 -16.61
CA ILE A 48 -6.97 -0.77 -17.41
C ILE A 48 -7.46 -1.85 -18.38
N LYS A 49 -8.35 -2.76 -17.95
CA LYS A 49 -9.03 -3.71 -18.87
C LYS A 49 -9.71 -2.98 -20.02
N LEU A 50 -10.43 -1.90 -19.70
CA LEU A 50 -11.11 -1.09 -20.70
C LEU A 50 -10.10 -0.42 -21.63
N ALA A 51 -9.06 0.19 -21.09
CA ALA A 51 -8.05 0.86 -21.89
C ALA A 51 -7.33 -0.07 -22.88
N VAL A 52 -6.91 -1.25 -22.41
CA VAL A 52 -6.30 -2.30 -23.26
C VAL A 52 -7.27 -2.71 -24.36
N LYS A 53 -8.54 -3.01 -24.01
CA LYS A 53 -9.55 -3.45 -24.97
C LYS A 53 -9.90 -2.41 -26.03
N PHE A 54 -9.86 -1.12 -25.68
CA PHE A 54 -10.19 -0.01 -26.57
C PHE A 54 -8.95 0.60 -27.26
N GLY A 55 -7.77 0.00 -27.12
CA GLY A 55 -6.55 0.46 -27.78
C GLY A 55 -6.05 1.82 -27.30
N ARG A 56 -6.39 2.22 -26.07
CA ARG A 56 -5.73 3.37 -25.42
C ARG A 56 -4.27 2.97 -25.18
N SER A 57 -3.33 3.81 -25.58
CA SER A 57 -1.91 3.58 -25.29
C SER A 57 -1.70 3.51 -23.77
N GLU A 58 -0.84 2.60 -23.31
CA GLU A 58 -0.46 2.45 -21.90
C GLU A 58 -0.10 3.78 -21.27
N GLN A 59 0.67 4.61 -22.00
CA GLN A 59 1.05 5.96 -21.61
C GLN A 59 -0.14 6.86 -21.28
N SER A 60 -1.25 6.77 -22.03
CA SER A 60 -2.42 7.61 -21.78
C SER A 60 -3.12 7.25 -20.46
N VAL A 61 -3.15 5.97 -20.13
CA VAL A 61 -3.74 5.45 -18.89
C VAL A 61 -2.84 5.75 -17.71
N GLU A 62 -1.55 5.46 -17.84
CA GLU A 62 -0.52 5.74 -16.86
C GLU A 62 -0.54 7.22 -16.49
N SER A 63 -0.48 8.12 -17.46
CA SER A 63 -0.53 9.56 -17.21
C SER A 63 -1.83 9.98 -16.51
N SER A 64 -2.98 9.41 -16.91
CA SER A 64 -4.28 9.74 -16.30
C SER A 64 -4.43 9.25 -14.86
N VAL A 65 -3.82 8.12 -14.51
CA VAL A 65 -3.89 7.50 -13.18
C VAL A 65 -2.81 8.08 -12.26
N CYS A 66 -1.56 8.09 -12.72
CA CYS A 66 -0.40 8.48 -11.92
C CYS A 66 -0.33 9.99 -11.62
N SER A 67 -0.90 10.85 -12.48
CA SER A 67 -0.97 12.30 -12.21
C SER A 67 -1.90 12.65 -11.04
N LYS A 68 -2.86 11.79 -10.71
CA LYS A 68 -3.82 12.01 -9.61
C LYS A 68 -3.30 11.58 -8.25
N LEU A 69 -2.17 10.88 -8.21
CA LEU A 69 -1.63 10.25 -7.00
C LEU A 69 -0.67 11.15 -6.20
N GLY A 70 -0.38 12.36 -6.68
CA GLY A 70 0.45 13.34 -5.97
C GLY A 70 1.83 12.77 -5.59
N PRO A 71 2.20 12.69 -4.29
CA PRO A 71 3.48 12.12 -3.85
C PRO A 71 3.74 10.67 -4.31
N LEU A 72 2.69 9.90 -4.58
CA LEU A 72 2.77 8.50 -5.02
C LEU A 72 2.95 8.37 -6.55
N SER A 73 2.99 9.48 -7.28
CA SER A 73 3.06 9.50 -8.74
C SER A 73 4.28 8.72 -9.28
N SER A 74 5.47 8.91 -8.69
CA SER A 74 6.69 8.20 -9.13
C SER A 74 6.57 6.68 -8.96
N ALA A 75 6.05 6.22 -7.83
CA ALA A 75 5.85 4.79 -7.57
C ALA A 75 4.78 4.20 -8.50
N CYS A 76 3.77 4.99 -8.87
CA CYS A 76 2.77 4.61 -9.86
C CYS A 76 3.40 4.40 -11.24
N HIS A 77 4.20 5.37 -11.71
CA HIS A 77 4.91 5.26 -13.00
C HIS A 77 5.80 4.02 -13.07
N GLU A 78 6.47 3.66 -11.98
CA GLU A 78 7.32 2.46 -11.93
C GLU A 78 6.51 1.14 -11.89
N PHE A 79 5.28 1.19 -11.37
CA PHE A 79 4.41 0.03 -11.24
C PHE A 79 3.59 -0.27 -12.51
N MET A 80 3.14 0.78 -13.21
CA MET A 80 2.21 0.66 -14.34
C MET A 80 2.67 -0.29 -15.47
N PRO A 81 3.93 -0.29 -15.92
CA PRO A 81 4.39 -1.23 -16.96
C PRO A 81 4.24 -2.70 -16.55
N LYS A 82 4.58 -3.03 -15.30
CA LYS A 82 4.44 -4.39 -14.76
C LYS A 82 2.98 -4.81 -14.64
N LEU A 83 2.12 -3.84 -14.32
CA LEU A 83 0.69 -4.08 -14.26
C LEU A 83 0.14 -4.36 -15.65
N PHE A 84 0.49 -3.57 -16.66
CA PHE A 84 0.03 -3.76 -18.04
C PHE A 84 0.49 -5.08 -18.65
N ASP A 85 1.78 -5.41 -18.54
CA ASP A 85 2.33 -6.68 -19.00
C ASP A 85 1.57 -7.86 -18.38
N PHE A 86 1.27 -7.76 -17.08
CA PHE A 86 0.44 -8.76 -16.41
C PHE A 86 -1.00 -8.81 -16.97
N ILE A 87 -1.62 -7.66 -17.23
CA ILE A 87 -3.00 -7.60 -17.75
C ILE A 87 -3.06 -8.27 -19.12
N GLU A 88 -2.15 -7.93 -20.03
CA GLU A 88 -2.11 -8.46 -21.38
C GLU A 88 -1.96 -9.99 -21.40
N HIS A 89 -1.11 -10.54 -20.52
CA HIS A 89 -0.78 -11.96 -20.52
C HIS A 89 -1.65 -12.83 -19.61
N HIS A 90 -2.37 -12.24 -18.65
CA HIS A 90 -3.00 -13.02 -17.57
C HIS A 90 -4.44 -12.62 -17.20
N MET A 91 -5.08 -11.64 -17.85
CA MET A 91 -6.37 -11.12 -17.34
C MET A 91 -7.66 -11.66 -17.94
N ASP A 92 -7.60 -12.63 -18.85
CA ASP A 92 -8.77 -13.44 -19.15
C ASP A 92 -9.14 -14.29 -17.92
N GLY A 93 -10.29 -13.96 -17.31
CA GLY A 93 -10.84 -14.66 -16.14
C GLY A 93 -10.38 -14.18 -14.76
N VAL A 94 -9.41 -13.27 -14.65
CA VAL A 94 -8.91 -12.80 -13.34
C VAL A 94 -9.74 -11.63 -12.80
N SER A 95 -10.18 -11.75 -11.54
CA SER A 95 -10.93 -10.72 -10.81
C SER A 95 -10.00 -9.61 -10.29
N ALA A 96 -10.53 -8.40 -10.10
CA ALA A 96 -9.76 -7.28 -9.53
C ALA A 96 -9.21 -7.61 -8.14
N SER A 97 -9.98 -8.31 -7.31
CA SER A 97 -9.55 -8.74 -5.98
C SER A 97 -8.35 -9.70 -6.03
N SER A 98 -8.42 -10.74 -6.87
CA SER A 98 -7.31 -11.69 -7.02
C SER A 98 -6.05 -11.05 -7.59
N LEU A 99 -6.20 -10.07 -8.49
CA LEU A 99 -5.08 -9.32 -9.04
C LEU A 99 -4.40 -8.49 -7.96
N CYS A 100 -5.17 -7.69 -7.24
CA CYS A 100 -4.64 -6.80 -6.21
C CYS A 100 -4.03 -7.54 -5.02
N ALA A 101 -4.58 -8.70 -4.66
CA ALA A 101 -3.99 -9.59 -3.65
C ALA A 101 -2.64 -10.16 -4.12
N ARG A 102 -2.52 -10.52 -5.41
CA ARG A 102 -1.26 -11.02 -5.99
C ARG A 102 -0.13 -9.97 -5.94
N PHE A 103 -0.48 -8.70 -6.12
CA PHE A 103 0.47 -7.58 -5.97
C PHE A 103 0.68 -7.12 -4.52
N ARG A 104 0.10 -7.83 -3.54
CA ARG A 104 0.15 -7.48 -2.10
C ARG A 104 -0.40 -6.08 -1.80
N LEU A 105 -1.25 -5.55 -2.67
CA LEU A 105 -1.95 -4.28 -2.48
C LEU A 105 -3.24 -4.46 -1.69
N CYS A 106 -3.82 -5.66 -1.73
CA CYS A 106 -4.94 -6.07 -0.88
C CYS A 106 -4.52 -7.21 0.06
N PRO A 107 -5.11 -7.30 1.26
CA PRO A 107 -5.05 -8.52 2.05
C PRO A 107 -5.64 -9.69 1.25
N GLN A 108 -5.07 -10.88 1.48
CA GLN A 108 -5.46 -12.15 0.85
C GLN A 108 -6.81 -12.64 1.38
#